data_AF-A0A3D1LZZ1-F1
#
_entry.id   AF-A0A3D1LZZ1-F1
#
_cell.length_a   1.000
_cell.length_b   1.000
_cell.length_c   1.000
_cell.angle_alpha   90.00
_cell.angle_beta   90.00
_cell.angle_gamma   90.00
#
_symmetry.space_group_name_H-M   'P 1'
#
loop_
_entity.id
_entity.type
_entity.pdbx_description
1 polymer ?
#
loop_
_entity_poly.entity_id
_entity_poly.type
_entity_poly.pdbx_seq_one_letter_code
_entity_poly.pdbx_strand_id
1 'polypeptide(L)'
;MSRENFLNRIKNALYPNQETSDSSAEDLAIDNDLEGLVHRTVAIQEDATENWEEMFKALKSSSEAAGWKVYRCDTYEAASDYIASLAFERNSNHIVVTDQECTEKLGLEQVNLPEESEITVITTPPSTEAEL
;
A
#
# COMPACT_ATOMS: atom_id res chain seq x y z
N MET A 1 -32.28 -12.47 -0.22
CA MET A 1 -32.73 -11.17 -0.74
C MET A 1 -32.78 -11.26 -2.26
N SER A 2 -33.82 -10.74 -2.92
CA SER A 2 -33.93 -10.74 -4.39
C SER A 2 -33.23 -9.52 -5.00
N ARG A 3 -32.86 -9.64 -6.29
CA ARG A 3 -32.23 -8.58 -7.08
C ARG A 3 -33.08 -7.31 -7.13
N GLU A 4 -34.40 -7.44 -7.27
CA GLU A 4 -35.30 -6.28 -7.26
C GLU A 4 -35.23 -5.50 -5.94
N ASN A 5 -35.14 -6.18 -4.80
CA ASN A 5 -35.06 -5.50 -3.49
C ASN A 5 -33.75 -4.74 -3.30
N PHE A 6 -32.65 -5.22 -3.89
CA PHE A 6 -31.37 -4.51 -3.86
C PHE A 6 -31.41 -3.25 -4.72
N LEU A 7 -31.93 -3.36 -5.94
CA LEU A 7 -32.03 -2.23 -6.88
C LEU A 7 -32.98 -1.14 -6.37
N ASN A 8 -34.12 -1.52 -5.77
CA ASN A 8 -35.04 -0.56 -5.17
C ASN A 8 -34.42 0.19 -3.98
N ARG A 9 -33.57 -0.47 -3.18
CA ARG A 9 -32.85 0.20 -2.09
C ARG A 9 -31.86 1.25 -2.60
N ILE A 10 -31.12 0.94 -3.66
CA ILE A 10 -30.19 1.90 -4.28
C ILE A 10 -30.95 3.08 -4.88
N LYS A 11 -32.03 2.80 -5.61
CA LYS A 11 -32.85 3.84 -6.26
C LYS A 11 -33.43 4.82 -5.22
N ASN A 12 -33.95 4.31 -4.10
CA ASN A 12 -34.51 5.14 -3.02
C ASN A 12 -33.43 5.95 -2.28
N ALA A 13 -32.19 5.45 -2.19
CA ALA A 13 -31.09 6.17 -1.55
C ALA A 13 -30.59 7.35 -2.41
N LEU A 14 -30.66 7.23 -3.74
CA LEU A 14 -30.21 8.26 -4.67
C LEU A 14 -31.27 9.34 -4.92
N TYR A 15 -32.56 8.99 -4.87
CA TYR A 15 -33.66 9.90 -5.22
C TYR A 15 -34.80 9.82 -4.19
N PRO A 16 -34.65 10.43 -3.00
CA PRO A 16 -35.58 10.21 -1.88
C PRO A 16 -37.00 10.80 -2.07
N ASN A 17 -37.23 11.62 -3.11
CA ASN A 17 -38.48 12.40 -3.28
C ASN A 17 -39.13 12.33 -4.69
N GLN A 18 -38.82 11.33 -5.53
CA GLN A 18 -39.57 11.14 -6.78
C GLN A 18 -40.71 10.16 -6.58
N GLU A 19 -41.95 10.65 -6.66
CA GLU A 19 -43.13 9.79 -6.84
C GLU A 19 -42.94 8.91 -8.08
N THR A 20 -43.35 7.66 -7.95
CA THR A 20 -43.28 6.61 -8.99
C THR A 20 -44.20 6.98 -10.15
N SER A 21 -43.78 7.92 -10.97
CA SER A 21 -44.27 8.06 -12.34
C SER A 21 -43.60 6.97 -13.16
N ASP A 22 -44.40 6.17 -13.87
CA ASP A 22 -43.99 5.25 -14.94
C ASP A 22 -43.38 6.05 -16.11
N SER A 23 -42.28 6.72 -15.83
CA SER A 23 -41.44 7.41 -16.77
C SER A 23 -40.49 6.38 -17.33
N SER A 24 -40.64 6.12 -18.63
CA SER A 24 -39.77 5.33 -19.50
C SER A 24 -38.37 5.24 -18.92
N ALA A 25 -37.87 4.02 -18.73
CA ALA A 25 -36.48 3.75 -18.43
C ALA A 25 -35.64 4.49 -19.48
N GLU A 26 -35.21 5.70 -19.14
CA GLU A 26 -34.03 6.31 -19.73
C GLU A 26 -32.95 5.29 -19.42
N ASP A 27 -32.58 4.52 -20.44
CA ASP A 27 -31.43 3.64 -20.39
C ASP A 27 -30.33 4.44 -19.71
N LEU A 28 -29.91 3.96 -18.54
CA LEU A 28 -28.66 4.39 -17.92
C LEU A 28 -27.60 4.04 -18.96
N ALA A 29 -27.31 4.99 -19.84
CA ALA A 29 -26.32 4.86 -20.89
C ALA A 29 -25.01 4.63 -20.15
N ILE A 30 -24.60 3.36 -20.08
CA ILE A 30 -23.25 3.00 -19.69
C ILE A 30 -22.39 3.66 -20.75
N ASP A 31 -21.71 4.73 -20.36
CA ASP A 31 -20.82 5.47 -21.23
C ASP A 31 -19.76 4.51 -21.75
N ASN A 32 -19.89 4.10 -23.01
CA ASN A 32 -18.99 3.17 -23.69
C ASN A 32 -17.74 3.90 -24.23
N ASP A 33 -17.39 5.05 -23.65
CA ASP A 33 -16.16 5.78 -23.94
C ASP A 33 -14.95 5.04 -23.36
N LEU A 34 -14.59 3.94 -24.01
CA LEU A 34 -13.43 3.13 -23.69
C LEU A 34 -12.14 3.95 -23.81
N GLU A 35 -12.07 4.90 -24.74
CA GLU A 35 -10.90 5.75 -24.96
C GLU A 35 -10.73 6.76 -23.82
N GLY A 36 -11.79 7.43 -23.39
CA GLY A 36 -11.80 8.29 -22.23
C GLY A 36 -11.52 7.54 -20.92
N LEU A 37 -12.01 6.30 -20.78
CA LEU A 37 -11.69 5.45 -19.63
C LEU A 37 -10.20 5.08 -19.59
N VAL A 38 -9.61 4.70 -20.73
CA VAL A 38 -8.18 4.41 -20.84
C VAL A 38 -7.36 5.66 -20.51
N HIS A 39 -7.70 6.82 -21.08
CA HIS A 39 -7.00 8.07 -20.80
C HIS A 39 -7.04 8.44 -19.30
N ARG A 40 -8.20 8.32 -18.65
CA ARG A 40 -8.33 8.58 -17.22
C ARG A 40 -7.53 7.59 -16.37
N THR A 41 -7.48 6.32 -16.79
CA THR A 41 -6.70 5.30 -16.09
C THR A 41 -5.21 5.61 -16.16
N VAL A 42 -4.72 5.99 -17.34
CA VAL A 42 -3.33 6.42 -17.54
C VAL A 42 -3.01 7.64 -16.68
N ALA A 43 -3.86 8.68 -16.73
CA ALA A 43 -3.66 9.89 -15.93
C ALA A 43 -3.62 9.60 -14.42
N ILE A 44 -4.53 8.75 -13.90
CA ILE A 44 -4.52 8.33 -12.49
C ILE A 44 -3.22 7.59 -12.14
N GLN A 45 -2.73 6.74 -13.04
CA GLN A 45 -1.50 6.00 -12.82
C GLN A 45 -0.27 6.93 -12.81
N GLU A 46 -0.23 7.90 -13.72
CA GLU A 46 0.82 8.93 -13.76
C GLU A 46 0.81 9.77 -12.48
N ASP A 47 -0.35 10.31 -12.09
CA ASP A 47 -0.51 11.09 -10.86
C ASP A 47 -0.10 10.28 -9.61
N ALA A 48 -0.51 9.02 -9.55
CA ALA A 48 -0.13 8.13 -8.44
C ALA A 48 1.39 7.89 -8.39
N THR A 49 2.02 7.76 -9.56
CA THR A 49 3.47 7.53 -9.68
C THR A 49 4.25 8.77 -9.27
N GLU A 50 3.85 9.96 -9.75
CA GLU A 50 4.46 11.23 -9.36
C GLU A 50 4.33 11.46 -7.85
N ASN A 51 3.12 11.32 -7.30
CA ASN A 51 2.89 11.50 -5.87
C ASN A 51 3.70 10.51 -5.03
N TRP A 52 3.79 9.25 -5.45
CA TRP A 52 4.60 8.25 -4.77
C TRP A 52 6.10 8.64 -4.77
N GLU A 53 6.61 9.17 -5.87
CA GLU A 53 8.01 9.62 -5.98
C GLU A 53 8.29 10.86 -5.13
N GLU A 54 7.34 11.80 -5.06
CA GLU A 54 7.43 12.96 -4.16
C GLU A 54 7.46 12.53 -2.69
N MET A 55 6.56 11.64 -2.29
CA MET A 55 6.53 11.08 -0.93
C MET A 55 7.85 10.38 -0.59
N PHE A 56 8.40 9.59 -1.53
CA PHE A 56 9.69 8.93 -1.34
C PHE A 56 10.82 9.94 -1.15
N LYS A 57 10.89 10.99 -1.98
CA LYS A 57 11.91 12.06 -1.86
C LYS A 57 11.82 12.77 -0.52
N ALA A 58 10.61 13.08 -0.06
CA ALA A 58 10.38 13.72 1.23
C ALA A 58 10.83 12.81 2.39
N LEU A 59 10.44 11.53 2.37
CA LEU A 59 10.86 10.54 3.35
C LEU A 59 12.38 10.40 3.37
N LYS A 60 13.00 10.19 2.20
CA LYS A 60 14.45 10.07 2.06
C LYS A 60 15.18 11.26 2.66
N SER A 61 14.76 12.47 2.30
CA SER A 61 15.40 13.70 2.81
C SER A 61 15.28 13.81 4.32
N SER A 62 14.11 13.50 4.89
CA SER A 62 13.87 13.51 6.33
C SER A 62 14.72 12.47 7.07
N SER A 63 14.76 11.23 6.56
CA SER A 63 15.54 10.14 7.13
C SER A 63 17.06 10.41 7.07
N GLU A 64 17.56 10.91 5.95
CA GLU A 64 18.98 11.28 5.78
C GLU A 64 19.38 12.43 6.71
N ALA A 65 18.50 13.43 6.90
CA ALA A 65 18.72 14.49 7.87
C ALA A 65 18.79 13.97 9.33
N ALA A 66 18.06 12.90 9.64
CA ALA A 66 18.13 12.21 10.92
C ALA A 66 19.31 11.20 11.03
N GLY A 67 20.18 11.13 10.01
CA GLY A 67 21.38 10.28 10.01
C GLY A 67 21.16 8.85 9.52
N TRP A 68 19.98 8.55 8.98
CA TRP A 68 19.69 7.23 8.39
C TRP A 68 20.16 7.16 6.94
N LYS A 69 20.56 5.96 6.50
CA LYS A 69 20.82 5.68 5.08
C LYS A 69 19.58 5.03 4.49
N VAL A 70 19.01 5.66 3.47
CA VAL A 70 17.82 5.15 2.77
C VAL A 70 18.25 4.52 1.45
N TYR A 71 17.81 3.29 1.21
CA TYR A 71 18.00 2.57 -0.04
C TYR A 71 16.65 2.06 -0.55
N ARG A 72 16.38 2.25 -1.83
CA ARG A 72 15.14 1.81 -2.48
C ARG A 72 15.40 0.49 -3.19
N CYS A 73 14.53 -0.49 -2.95
CA CYS A 73 14.52 -1.77 -3.63
C CYS A 73 13.17 -1.97 -4.33
N ASP A 74 13.20 -2.56 -5.52
CA ASP A 74 11.99 -2.82 -6.31
C ASP A 74 11.27 -4.10 -5.86
N THR A 75 11.96 -4.99 -5.13
CA THR A 75 11.42 -6.24 -4.61
C THR A 75 11.88 -6.50 -3.18
N TYR A 76 11.12 -7.33 -2.45
CA TYR A 76 11.50 -7.78 -1.10
C TYR A 76 12.80 -8.61 -1.11
N GLU A 77 13.01 -9.44 -2.13
CA GLU A 77 14.25 -10.22 -2.33
C GLU A 77 15.48 -9.31 -2.51
N ALA A 78 15.37 -8.27 -3.33
CA ALA A 78 16.47 -7.31 -3.48
C ALA A 78 16.76 -6.54 -2.18
N ALA A 79 15.74 -6.26 -1.37
CA ALA A 79 15.91 -5.65 -0.05
C ALA A 79 16.59 -6.60 0.94
N SER A 80 16.21 -7.88 0.93
CA SER A 80 16.74 -8.88 1.83
C SER A 80 18.20 -9.22 1.52
N ASP A 81 18.55 -9.36 0.24
CA ASP A 81 19.94 -9.49 -0.25
C ASP A 81 20.79 -8.28 0.13
N TYR A 82 20.24 -7.07 -0.01
CA TYR A 82 20.94 -5.86 0.39
C TYR A 82 21.25 -5.85 1.89
N ILE A 83 20.28 -6.22 2.74
CA ILE A 83 20.48 -6.34 4.18
C ILE A 83 21.57 -7.37 4.50
N ALA A 84 21.56 -8.53 3.84
CA ALA A 84 22.59 -9.55 4.00
C ALA A 84 23.98 -9.03 3.62
N SER A 85 24.10 -8.34 2.47
CA SER A 85 25.37 -7.74 2.06
C SER A 85 25.92 -6.76 3.10
N LEU A 86 25.06 -5.94 3.70
CA LEU A 86 25.45 -5.00 4.76
C LEU A 86 25.90 -5.73 6.04
N ALA A 87 25.24 -6.84 6.38
CA ALA A 87 25.63 -7.67 7.50
C ALA A 87 27.03 -8.28 7.29
N PHE A 88 27.32 -8.80 6.09
CA PHE A 88 28.67 -9.27 5.73
C PHE A 88 29.71 -8.16 5.76
N GLU A 89 29.43 -7.01 5.15
CA GLU A 89 30.36 -5.86 5.10
C GLU A 89 30.74 -5.38 6.50
N ARG A 90 29.80 -5.45 7.46
CA ARG A 90 30.02 -5.01 8.84
C ARG A 90 30.45 -6.13 9.79
N ASN A 91 30.53 -7.37 9.30
CA ASN A 91 30.70 -8.56 10.13
C ASN A 91 29.69 -8.56 11.31
N SER A 92 28.46 -8.18 11.00
CA SER A 92 27.36 -8.07 11.95
C SER A 92 26.64 -9.40 12.03
N ASN A 93 26.71 -10.04 13.20
CA ASN A 93 26.01 -11.29 13.47
C ASN A 93 24.63 -11.06 14.13
N HIS A 94 24.18 -9.80 14.25
CA HIS A 94 22.92 -9.49 14.91
C HIS A 94 22.12 -8.49 14.09
N ILE A 95 20.93 -8.90 13.66
CA ILE A 95 20.00 -8.09 12.86
C ILE A 95 18.75 -7.87 13.68
N VAL A 96 18.35 -6.61 13.85
CA VAL A 96 17.16 -6.22 14.59
C VAL A 96 16.09 -5.77 13.62
N VAL A 97 14.90 -6.37 13.71
CA VAL A 97 13.77 -6.10 12.82
C VAL A 97 12.53 -5.79 13.65
N THR A 98 11.61 -5.00 13.12
CA THR A 98 10.30 -4.76 13.73
C THR A 98 9.33 -5.89 13.38
N ASP A 99 8.24 -6.03 14.14
CA ASP A 99 7.16 -7.00 13.91
C ASP A 99 6.10 -6.56 12.88
N GLN A 100 6.48 -5.68 11.95
CA GLN A 100 5.55 -5.17 10.94
C GLN A 100 5.35 -6.19 9.81
N GLU A 101 4.14 -6.26 9.24
CA GLU A 101 3.83 -7.19 8.14
C GLU A 101 4.77 -7.00 6.94
N CYS A 102 5.17 -5.75 6.66
CA CYS A 102 6.12 -5.46 5.57
C CYS A 102 7.52 -6.03 5.81
N THR A 103 7.95 -6.14 7.07
CA THR A 103 9.25 -6.71 7.43
C THR A 103 9.21 -8.23 7.47
N GLU A 104 8.07 -8.86 7.76
CA GLU A 104 7.89 -10.31 7.61
C GLU A 104 8.12 -10.75 6.15
N LYS A 105 7.61 -9.97 5.19
CA LYS A 105 7.76 -10.24 3.75
C LYS A 105 9.20 -10.19 3.24
N LEU A 106 10.13 -9.63 4.02
CA LEU A 106 11.56 -9.64 3.66
C LEU A 106 12.17 -11.05 3.73
N GLY A 107 11.57 -11.97 4.50
CA GLY A 107 12.03 -13.37 4.55
C GLY A 107 13.50 -13.53 4.95
N LEU A 108 14.01 -12.66 5.84
CA LEU A 108 15.43 -12.59 6.20
C LEU A 108 16.00 -13.91 6.74
N GLU A 109 15.16 -14.78 7.29
CA GLU A 109 15.51 -16.12 7.75
C GLU A 109 15.94 -17.09 6.63
N GLN A 110 15.57 -16.78 5.38
CA GLN A 110 15.86 -17.61 4.19
C GLN A 110 17.06 -17.07 3.40
N VAL A 111 17.58 -15.90 3.79
CA VAL A 111 18.69 -15.25 3.08
C VAL A 111 20.02 -15.80 3.61
N ASN A 112 21.01 -15.85 2.73
CA ASN A 112 22.36 -16.23 3.12
C ASN A 112 22.97 -15.13 3.99
N LEU A 113 22.94 -15.31 5.31
CA LEU A 113 23.54 -14.42 6.30
C LEU A 113 24.91 -14.96 6.78
N PRO A 114 25.77 -14.13 7.40
CA PRO A 114 26.98 -14.62 8.05
C PRO A 114 26.71 -15.80 8.99
N GLU A 115 27.66 -16.74 9.11
CA GLU A 115 27.55 -17.84 10.07
C GLU A 115 27.32 -17.29 11.49
N GLU A 116 26.43 -17.95 12.26
CA GLU A 116 26.01 -17.52 13.61
C GLU A 116 25.19 -16.23 13.67
N SER A 117 24.62 -15.76 12.55
CA SER A 117 23.71 -14.61 12.56
C SER A 117 22.42 -14.89 13.34
N GLU A 118 22.04 -13.94 14.20
CA GLU A 118 20.80 -13.94 14.96
C GLU A 118 19.90 -12.79 14.50
N ILE A 119 18.63 -13.10 14.26
CA ILE A 119 17.59 -12.12 13.94
C ILE A 119 16.72 -11.94 15.18
N THR A 120 16.68 -10.72 15.72
CA THR A 120 15.80 -10.35 16.82
C THR A 120 14.64 -9.51 16.30
N VAL A 121 13.42 -9.96 16.56
CA VAL A 121 12.21 -9.23 16.23
C VAL A 121 11.76 -8.43 17.46
N ILE A 122 11.65 -7.11 17.29
CA ILE A 122 11.09 -6.21 18.30
C ILE A 122 9.61 -6.06 18.03
N THR A 123 8.81 -6.48 19.00
CA THR A 123 7.36 -6.24 18.98
C THR A 123 7.06 -4.81 19.40
N THR A 124 6.32 -4.11 18.56
CA THR A 124 5.84 -2.77 18.92
C THR A 124 4.70 -2.96 19.94
N PRO A 125 4.77 -2.37 21.16
CA PRO A 125 3.66 -2.50 22.09
C PRO A 125 2.38 -1.92 21.45
N PRO A 126 1.20 -2.51 21.71
CA PRO A 126 -0.04 -2.00 21.15
C PRO A 126 -0.16 -0.52 21.51
N SER A 127 -0.34 0.33 20.50
CA SER A 127 -0.54 1.77 20.66
C SER A 127 -1.60 1.97 21.73
N THR A 128 -1.19 2.48 22.89
CA THR A 128 -2.12 2.92 23.92
C THR A 128 -2.64 4.26 23.43
N GLU A 129 -3.50 4.24 22.42
CA GLU A 129 -4.27 5.44 22.06
C GLU A 129 -5.10 5.81 23.28
N ALA A 130 -4.74 6.97 23.82
CA ALA A 130 -5.31 7.60 24.97
C ALA A 130 -6.83 7.68 24.84
N GLU A 131 -7.52 7.06 25.79
CA GLU A 131 -8.83 7.52 26.24
C GLU A 131 -8.66 8.96 26.76
N LEU A 132 -8.89 9.97 25.91
CA LEU A 132 -9.13 11.35 26.32
C LEU A 132 -10.26 11.96 25.48
#